data_AF-A0A7X6U094-F1
#
_entry.id   AF-A0A7X6U094-F1
#
_cell.length_a   1.000
_cell.length_b   1.000
_cell.length_c   1.000
_cell.angle_alpha   90.00
_cell.angle_beta   90.00
_cell.angle_gamma   90.00
#
_symmetry.space_group_name_H-M   'P 1'
#
loop_
_entity.id
_entity.type
_entity.pdbx_description
1 polymer ?
#
loop_
_entity_poly.entity_id
_entity_poly.type
_entity_poly.pdbx_seq_one_letter_code
_entity_poly.pdbx_strand_id
1 'polypeptide(L)'
;MERELTAGAIKDRRILDGPVTPVLFSVALPLMFNNLINSLYNLADGLWVAQLSLVEFAATSFVWPPHYLFVSLGIGVAIAGTTIISQLIGSGDKERAESYASHIFYFCLMLGVLFSIAGYLLSPSIVSWMGGRGELGRNASIYLG
;
A
#
# COMPACT_ATOMS: atom_id res chain seq x y z
N MET A 1 -14.16 -26.95 -13.46
CA MET A 1 -12.80 -26.53 -13.85
C MET A 1 -12.31 -25.29 -13.10
N GLU A 2 -13.14 -24.63 -12.27
CA GLU A 2 -12.74 -23.42 -11.51
C GLU A 2 -12.29 -23.70 -10.07
N ARG A 3 -12.45 -24.94 -9.57
CA ARG A 3 -12.05 -25.32 -8.19
C ARG A 3 -10.57 -25.66 -8.01
N GLU A 4 -9.80 -25.77 -9.09
CA GLU A 4 -8.36 -26.10 -9.00
C GLU A 4 -7.46 -24.86 -8.91
N LEU A 5 -7.95 -23.69 -9.31
CA LEU A 5 -7.19 -22.43 -9.29
C LEU A 5 -7.11 -21.81 -7.89
N THR A 6 -8.08 -22.05 -7.01
CA THR A 6 -8.08 -21.54 -5.62
C THR A 6 -7.37 -22.48 -4.63
N ALA A 7 -7.05 -23.71 -5.04
CA ALA A 7 -6.41 -24.71 -4.19
C ALA A 7 -4.87 -24.63 -4.16
N GLY A 8 -4.23 -23.90 -5.09
CA GLY A 8 -2.77 -23.76 -5.16
C GLY A 8 -2.16 -22.87 -4.06
N ALA A 9 -2.94 -21.95 -3.49
CA ALA A 9 -2.45 -20.97 -2.52
C ALA A 9 -2.52 -21.46 -1.05
N ILE A 10 -3.30 -22.51 -0.75
CA ILE A 10 -3.47 -23.07 0.61
C ILE A 10 -3.23 -24.60 0.60
N LYS A 11 -2.26 -25.06 -0.19
CA LYS A 11 -1.90 -26.49 -0.29
C LYS A 11 -0.40 -26.71 -0.23
N ASP A 12 0.31 -25.95 0.61
CA ASP A 12 1.61 -26.43 1.06
C ASP A 12 1.50 -26.91 2.50
N ARG A 13 1.14 -28.20 2.67
CA ARG A 13 1.18 -28.88 3.97
C ARG A 13 2.54 -28.74 4.65
N ARG A 14 3.63 -28.46 3.91
CA ARG A 14 4.96 -28.21 4.51
C ARG A 14 4.99 -26.95 5.37
N ILE A 15 4.14 -25.95 5.12
CA ILE A 15 4.07 -24.74 5.97
C ILE A 15 3.42 -25.04 7.32
N LEU A 16 2.50 -26.00 7.36
CA LEU A 16 1.76 -26.39 8.56
C LEU A 16 2.42 -27.54 9.33
N ASP A 17 3.01 -28.50 8.61
CA ASP A 17 3.50 -29.78 9.15
C ASP A 17 5.03 -29.95 9.03
N GLY A 18 5.73 -29.03 8.36
CA GLY A 18 7.16 -29.14 8.06
C GLY A 18 8.09 -28.53 9.12
N PRO A 19 9.39 -28.89 9.11
CA PRO A 19 10.38 -28.31 10.01
C PRO A 19 10.52 -26.80 9.79
N VAL A 20 10.44 -26.03 10.89
CA VAL A 20 10.35 -24.56 10.88
C VAL A 20 11.47 -23.89 10.09
N THR A 21 12.72 -24.32 10.27
CA THR A 21 13.90 -23.67 9.67
C THR A 21 13.88 -23.67 8.13
N PRO A 22 13.78 -24.82 7.43
CA PRO A 22 13.76 -24.83 5.96
C PRO A 22 12.50 -24.18 5.37
N VAL A 23 11.35 -24.30 6.05
CA VAL A 23 10.11 -23.61 5.65
C VAL A 23 10.30 -22.10 5.72
N LEU A 24 10.88 -21.60 6.82
CA LEU A 24 11.17 -20.18 7.00
C LEU A 24 12.09 -19.66 5.89
N PHE A 25 13.20 -20.34 5.57
CA PHE A 25 14.08 -19.93 4.47
C PHE A 25 13.38 -19.97 3.11
N SER A 26 12.52 -20.95 2.86
CA SER A 26 11.79 -21.09 1.60
C SER A 26 10.81 -19.93 1.33
N VAL A 27 10.28 -19.31 2.39
CA VAL A 27 9.36 -18.17 2.30
C VAL A 27 10.11 -16.84 2.43
N ALA A 28 11.10 -16.76 3.32
CA ALA A 28 11.85 -15.54 3.59
C ALA A 28 12.75 -15.12 2.42
N LEU A 29 13.46 -16.06 1.79
CA LEU A 29 14.34 -15.75 0.65
C LEU A 29 13.60 -15.04 -0.50
N PRO A 30 12.49 -15.59 -1.05
CA PRO A 30 11.78 -14.92 -2.13
C PRO A 30 11.18 -13.56 -1.69
N LEU A 31 10.73 -13.43 -0.44
CA LEU A 31 10.27 -12.14 0.11
C LEU A 31 11.40 -11.10 0.18
N MET A 32 12.61 -11.50 0.59
CA MET A 32 13.77 -10.63 0.62
C MET A 32 14.16 -10.18 -0.78
N PHE A 33 14.20 -11.09 -1.75
CA PHE A 33 14.47 -10.74 -3.15
C PHE A 33 13.44 -9.77 -3.72
N ASN A 34 12.15 -9.97 -3.43
CA ASN A 34 11.09 -9.05 -3.83
C ASN A 34 11.31 -7.64 -3.25
N ASN A 35 11.62 -7.53 -1.94
CA ASN A 35 11.91 -6.25 -1.31
C ASN A 35 13.17 -5.58 -1.89
N LEU A 36 14.21 -6.35 -2.23
CA LEU A 36 15.41 -5.82 -2.87
C LEU A 36 15.09 -5.23 -4.25
N ILE A 37 14.32 -5.94 -5.07
CA ILE A 37 13.89 -5.46 -6.40
C ILE A 37 13.07 -4.18 -6.26
N ASN A 38 12.13 -4.14 -5.31
CA ASN A 38 11.31 -2.96 -5.07
C ASN A 38 12.16 -1.75 -4.62
N SER A 39 13.14 -1.96 -3.74
CA SER A 39 14.06 -0.89 -3.33
C SER A 39 14.91 -0.36 -4.48
N LEU A 40 15.45 -1.25 -5.32
CA LEU A 40 16.20 -0.87 -6.52
C LEU A 40 15.33 -0.11 -7.53
N TYR A 41 14.07 -0.50 -7.67
CA TYR A 41 13.12 0.21 -8.53
C TYR A 41 12.86 1.63 -8.04
N ASN A 42 12.59 1.82 -6.75
CA ASN A 42 12.41 3.15 -6.16
C ASN A 42 13.66 4.03 -6.33
N LEU A 43 14.86 3.45 -6.22
CA LEU A 43 16.11 4.17 -6.46
C LEU A 43 16.26 4.56 -7.94
N ALA A 44 15.99 3.63 -8.86
CA ALA A 44 16.09 3.87 -10.30
C ALA A 44 15.09 4.94 -10.77
N ASP A 45 13.85 4.89 -10.28
CA ASP A 45 12.83 5.90 -10.55
C ASP A 45 13.26 7.27 -10.02
N GLY A 46 13.73 7.33 -8.77
CA GLY A 46 14.27 8.56 -8.19
C GLY A 46 15.44 9.15 -8.99
N LEU A 47 16.35 8.31 -9.50
CA LEU A 47 17.46 8.74 -10.35
C LEU A 47 16.98 9.22 -11.74
N TRP A 48 15.99 8.54 -12.33
CA TRP A 48 15.42 8.93 -13.62
C TRP A 48 14.70 10.29 -13.53
N VAL A 49 13.89 10.49 -12.50
CA VAL A 49 13.18 11.76 -12.26
C VAL A 49 14.16 12.89 -11.91
N ALA A 50 15.25 12.60 -11.17
CA ALA A 50 16.29 13.58 -10.87
C ALA A 50 17.02 14.12 -12.13
N GLN A 51 16.99 13.38 -13.25
CA GLN A 51 17.60 13.78 -14.52
C GLN A 51 16.69 14.66 -15.41
N LEU A 52 15.38 14.76 -15.12
CA LEU A 52 14.40 15.39 -16.01
C LEU A 52 14.16 16.90 -15.74
N SER A 53 14.13 17.35 -14.47
CA SER A 53 14.39 18.75 -14.10
C SER A 53 14.51 18.92 -12.57
N LEU A 54 15.48 19.72 -12.11
CA LEU A 54 15.71 20.01 -10.67
C LEU A 54 14.49 20.63 -9.96
N VAL A 55 13.61 21.30 -10.70
CA VAL A 55 12.44 22.01 -10.17
C VAL A 55 11.24 21.06 -9.99
N GLU A 56 11.01 20.16 -10.96
CA GLU A 56 9.93 19.17 -10.87
C GLU A 56 10.25 18.09 -9.82
N PHE A 57 11.53 17.70 -9.68
CA PHE A 57 11.97 16.80 -8.62
C PHE A 57 11.80 17.41 -7.22
N ALA A 58 12.17 18.69 -7.04
CA ALA A 58 11.99 19.39 -5.77
C ALA A 58 10.51 19.53 -5.40
N ALA A 59 9.64 19.81 -6.38
CA ALA A 59 8.19 19.87 -6.17
C ALA A 59 7.60 18.48 -5.83
N THR A 60 8.01 17.43 -6.55
CA THR A 60 7.54 16.05 -6.31
C THR A 60 7.99 15.54 -4.94
N SER A 61 9.23 15.84 -4.55
CA SER A 61 9.76 15.51 -3.21
C SER A 61 9.04 16.28 -2.10
N PHE A 62 8.47 17.44 -2.39
CA PHE A 62 7.65 18.20 -1.45
C PHE A 62 6.26 17.59 -1.26
N VAL A 63 5.65 17.04 -2.30
CA VAL A 63 4.32 16.39 -2.22
C VAL A 63 4.42 14.98 -1.64
N TRP A 64 5.61 14.37 -1.67
CA TRP A 64 5.82 13.00 -1.21
C TRP A 64 5.45 12.76 0.26
N PRO A 65 5.84 13.59 1.25
CA PRO A 65 5.46 13.38 2.66
C PRO A 65 3.95 13.34 2.93
N PRO A 66 3.12 14.30 2.45
CA PRO A 66 1.67 14.20 2.64
C PRO A 66 1.07 13.01 1.88
N HIS A 67 1.54 12.69 0.67
CA HIS A 67 1.12 11.49 -0.04
C HIS A 67 1.45 10.20 0.74
N TYR A 68 2.67 10.12 1.27
CA TYR A 68 3.15 8.99 2.06
C TYR A 68 2.35 8.81 3.35
N LEU A 69 1.86 9.90 3.95
CA LEU A 69 0.97 9.85 5.10
C LEU A 69 -0.33 9.10 4.77
N PHE A 70 -0.99 9.43 3.65
CA PHE A 70 -2.20 8.71 3.21
C PHE A 70 -1.92 7.23 2.91
N VAL A 71 -0.81 6.96 2.22
CA VAL A 71 -0.38 5.58 1.93
C VAL A 71 -0.15 4.79 3.22
N SER A 72 0.53 5.38 4.21
CA SER A 72 0.84 4.72 5.48
C SER A 72 -0.43 4.36 6.28
N LEU A 73 -1.46 5.21 6.24
CA LEU A 73 -2.76 4.93 6.87
C LEU A 73 -3.45 3.75 6.19
N GLY A 74 -3.43 3.69 4.85
CA GLY A 74 -3.95 2.56 4.08
C GLY A 74 -3.23 1.25 4.41
N ILE A 75 -1.90 1.29 4.48
CA ILE A 75 -1.09 0.14 4.89
C ILE A 75 -1.45 -0.31 6.31
N GLY A 76 -1.64 0.62 7.24
CA GLY A 76 -2.02 0.30 8.63
C GLY A 76 -3.34 -0.47 8.71
N VAL A 77 -4.37 -0.01 7.98
CA VAL A 77 -5.67 -0.70 7.92
C VAL A 77 -5.55 -2.07 7.26
N ALA A 78 -4.77 -2.18 6.17
CA ALA A 78 -4.54 -3.44 5.48
C ALA A 78 -3.87 -4.48 6.40
N ILE A 79 -2.81 -4.09 7.11
CA ILE A 79 -2.11 -4.96 8.06
C ILE A 79 -3.06 -5.42 9.17
N ALA A 80 -3.79 -4.49 9.80
CA ALA A 80 -4.73 -4.81 10.87
C ALA A 80 -5.81 -5.80 10.38
N GLY A 81 -6.33 -5.60 9.17
CA GLY A 81 -7.30 -6.49 8.55
C GLY A 81 -6.77 -7.88 8.30
N THR A 82 -5.61 -7.99 7.65
CA THR A 82 -4.97 -9.27 7.38
C THR A 82 -4.64 -10.01 8.67
N THR A 83 -4.20 -9.32 9.73
CA THR A 83 -3.94 -9.93 11.04
C THR A 83 -5.20 -10.55 11.65
N ILE A 84 -6.31 -9.80 11.72
CA ILE A 84 -7.57 -10.30 12.32
C ILE A 84 -8.12 -11.48 11.50
N ILE A 85 -8.14 -11.35 10.18
CA ILE A 85 -8.63 -12.43 9.28
C ILE A 85 -7.75 -13.68 9.44
N SER A 86 -6.42 -13.52 9.49
CA SER A 86 -5.49 -14.64 9.68
C SER A 86 -5.71 -15.35 11.02
N GLN A 87 -6.00 -14.60 12.09
CA GLN A 87 -6.32 -15.16 13.40
C GLN A 87 -7.63 -15.94 13.40
N LEU A 88 -8.69 -15.41 12.77
CA LEU A 88 -10.00 -16.07 12.67
C LEU A 88 -9.92 -17.36 11.83
N ILE A 89 -9.18 -17.31 10.72
CA ILE A 89 -8.92 -18.51 9.90
C ILE A 89 -8.12 -19.53 10.72
N GLY A 90 -7.09 -19.08 11.44
CA GLY A 90 -6.26 -19.92 12.32
C GLY A 90 -7.03 -20.55 13.48
N SER A 91 -8.08 -19.89 14.00
CA SER A 91 -8.96 -20.43 15.05
C SER A 91 -10.09 -21.32 14.51
N GLY A 92 -10.17 -21.54 13.19
CA GLY A 92 -11.22 -22.33 12.55
C GLY A 92 -12.56 -21.63 12.36
N ASP A 93 -12.66 -20.34 12.73
CA ASP A 93 -13.89 -19.55 12.66
C ASP A 93 -14.03 -18.84 11.30
N LYS A 94 -14.24 -19.65 10.27
CA LYS A 94 -14.31 -19.18 8.87
C LYS A 94 -15.49 -18.25 8.60
N GLU A 95 -16.61 -18.49 9.28
CA GLU A 95 -17.84 -17.73 9.08
C GLU A 95 -17.67 -16.29 9.59
N ARG A 96 -17.00 -16.11 10.74
CA ARG A 96 -16.58 -14.78 11.16
C ARG A 96 -15.50 -14.21 10.25
N ALA A 97 -14.52 -14.99 9.81
CA ALA A 97 -13.49 -14.49 8.89
C ALA A 97 -14.08 -13.88 7.61
N GLU A 98 -15.07 -14.53 6.99
CA GLU A 98 -15.77 -14.03 5.80
C GLU A 98 -16.58 -12.74 6.10
N SER A 99 -17.26 -12.72 7.24
CA SER A 99 -17.99 -11.52 7.69
C SER A 99 -17.03 -10.34 7.90
N TYR A 100 -15.93 -10.54 8.63
CA TYR A 100 -14.91 -9.50 8.87
C TYR A 100 -14.26 -9.02 7.57
N ALA A 101 -13.98 -9.93 6.63
CA ALA A 101 -13.45 -9.59 5.31
C ALA A 101 -14.40 -8.66 4.53
N SER A 102 -15.71 -8.92 4.60
CA SER A 102 -16.72 -8.06 3.96
C SER A 102 -16.80 -6.69 4.63
N HIS A 103 -16.83 -6.64 5.97
CA HIS A 103 -16.86 -5.38 6.71
C HIS A 103 -15.62 -4.51 6.45
N ILE A 104 -14.43 -5.12 6.45
CA ILE A 104 -13.20 -4.37 6.20
C ILE A 104 -13.11 -3.89 4.76
N PHE A 105 -13.65 -4.64 3.80
CA PHE A 105 -13.74 -4.19 2.41
C PHE A 105 -14.60 -2.92 2.29
N TYR A 106 -15.81 -2.92 2.87
CA TYR A 106 -16.67 -1.73 2.88
C TYR A 106 -16.05 -0.56 3.64
N PHE A 107 -15.38 -0.84 4.76
CA PHE A 107 -14.66 0.17 5.53
C PHE A 107 -13.51 0.81 4.73
N CYS A 108 -12.70 0.00 4.05
CA CYS A 108 -11.64 0.47 3.15
C CYS A 108 -12.21 1.30 1.99
N LEU A 109 -13.33 0.89 1.42
CA LEU A 109 -13.99 1.63 0.34
C LEU A 109 -14.49 2.99 0.83
N MET A 110 -15.13 3.03 2.00
CA MET A 110 -15.57 4.27 2.64
C MET A 110 -14.39 5.19 2.98
N LEU A 111 -13.31 4.63 3.55
CA LEU A 111 -12.07 5.36 3.84
C LEU A 111 -11.42 5.90 2.55
N GLY A 112 -11.39 5.10 1.49
CA GLY A 112 -10.84 5.51 0.20
C GLY A 112 -11.59 6.71 -0.39
N VAL A 113 -12.92 6.68 -0.36
CA VAL A 113 -13.76 7.81 -0.77
C VAL A 113 -13.50 9.03 0.13
N LEU A 114 -13.44 8.83 1.45
CA LEU A 114 -13.17 9.90 2.40
C LEU A 114 -11.80 10.55 2.16
N PHE A 115 -10.76 9.75 1.96
CA PHE A 115 -9.41 10.23 1.68
C PHE A 115 -9.28 10.86 0.30
N SER A 116 -10.01 10.39 -0.71
CA SER A 116 -10.07 11.03 -2.02
C SER A 116 -10.68 12.43 -1.92
N ILE A 117 -11.82 12.56 -1.23
CA ILE A 117 -12.48 13.86 -0.99
C ILE A 117 -11.60 14.77 -0.13
N ALA A 118 -11.03 14.24 0.95
CA ALA A 118 -10.13 15.00 1.81
C ALA A 118 -8.87 15.43 1.06
N GLY A 119 -8.26 14.56 0.25
CA GLY A 119 -7.11 14.87 -0.58
C GLY A 119 -7.41 16.00 -1.57
N TYR A 120 -8.58 15.96 -2.23
CA TYR A 120 -9.01 17.02 -3.15
C TYR A 120 -9.23 18.37 -2.43
N LEU A 121 -9.90 18.36 -1.28
CA LEU A 121 -10.18 19.58 -0.50
C LEU A 121 -8.93 20.16 0.18
N LEU A 122 -8.04 19.30 0.70
CA LEU A 122 -6.85 19.72 1.41
C LEU A 122 -5.69 20.03 0.46
N SER A 123 -5.72 19.53 -0.79
CA SER A 123 -4.71 19.82 -1.83
C SER A 123 -4.29 21.30 -1.90
N PRO A 124 -5.21 22.28 -2.10
CA PRO A 124 -4.83 23.69 -2.17
C PRO A 124 -4.31 24.26 -0.83
N SER A 125 -4.79 23.72 0.30
CA SER A 125 -4.38 24.17 1.64
C SER A 125 -2.99 23.65 2.02
N ILE A 126 -2.69 22.39 1.69
CA ILE A 126 -1.38 21.77 1.91
C ILE A 126 -0.32 22.49 1.06
N VAL A 127 -0.59 22.72 -0.23
CA VAL A 127 0.33 23.46 -1.13
C VAL A 127 0.58 24.90 -0.64
N SER A 128 -0.45 25.54 -0.07
CA SER A 128 -0.33 26.86 0.56
C SER A 128 0.53 26.84 1.83
N TRP A 129 0.33 25.88 2.73
CA TRP A 129 1.12 25.74 3.97
C TRP A 129 2.57 25.35 3.70
N MET A 130 2.79 24.71 2.55
CA MET A 130 4.08 24.30 2.02
C MET A 130 4.88 25.43 1.34
N GLY A 131 4.32 26.64 1.25
CA GLY A 131 5.04 27.83 0.75
C GLY A 131 4.81 28.17 -0.72
N GLY A 132 3.86 27.52 -1.40
CA GLY A 132 3.50 27.84 -2.78
C GLY A 132 2.74 29.17 -2.91
N ARG A 133 3.41 30.25 -3.34
CA ARG A 133 2.76 31.46 -3.86
C ARG A 133 3.15 31.71 -5.32
N GLY A 134 2.16 32.04 -6.17
CA GLY A 134 2.35 32.44 -7.57
C GLY A 134 1.94 31.38 -8.60
N GLU A 135 2.55 31.42 -9.80
CA GLU A 135 2.23 30.59 -10.98
C GLU A 135 2.23 29.07 -10.73
N LEU A 136 2.96 28.59 -9.72
CA LEU A 136 2.98 27.20 -9.26
C LEU A 136 1.62 26.69 -8.74
N GLY A 137 0.82 27.56 -8.11
CA GLY A 137 -0.50 27.19 -7.60
C GLY A 137 -1.52 26.90 -8.70
N ARG A 138 -1.38 27.53 -9.87
CA ARG A 138 -2.31 27.36 -11.00
C ARG A 138 -2.06 26.04 -11.73
N ASN A 139 -0.80 25.65 -11.91
CA ASN A 139 -0.43 24.38 -12.55
C ASN A 139 -0.59 23.16 -11.63
N ALA A 140 -0.39 23.31 -10.32
CA ALA A 140 -0.56 22.21 -9.36
C ALA A 140 -2.01 21.74 -9.22
N SER A 141 -2.99 22.63 -9.42
CA SER A 141 -4.43 22.27 -9.36
C SER A 141 -4.88 21.33 -10.49
N ILE A 142 -4.15 21.27 -11.60
CA ILE A 142 -4.47 20.42 -12.77
C ILE A 142 -3.93 19.00 -12.60
N TYR A 143 -2.86 18.82 -11.82
CA TYR A 143 -2.25 17.50 -11.56
C TYR A 143 -2.83 16.78 -10.34
N LEU A 144 -3.55 17.49 -9.46
CA LEU A 144 -4.16 16.97 -8.24
C LEU A 144 -5.69 16.80 -8.34
N GLY A 145 -6.27 17.06 -9.51
CA GLY A 145 -7.67 16.82 -9.86
C GLY A 145 -7.85 15.52 -10.62
#